data_AF-S6DRC0-F1
#
_entry.id   AF-S6DRC0-F1
#
_cell.length_a   1.000
_cell.length_b   1.000
_cell.length_c   1.000
_cell.angle_alpha   90.00
_cell.angle_beta   90.00
_cell.angle_gamma   90.00
#
_symmetry.space_group_name_H-M   'P 1'
#
loop_
_entity.id
_entity.type
_entity.pdbx_description
1 polymer ?
#
loop_
_entity_poly.entity_id
_entity_poly.type
_entity_poly.pdbx_seq_one_letter_code
_entity_poly.pdbx_strand_id
1 'polypeptide(L)'
;KDDENINSQPFMHWRDRFLFGMEAVNRAQANSGEIKGHYFNVTGATMEDMYERAEFAKELGSNILMIDLVIGWTAIQSMSNWCRKNDMILHMHRAGHGTYTRQKNHGVSFRVIAKWLRLAGVDHLHAGTAVGKLEGDPMTVQGYYNVCRDAYTRNRPATGAVLCPGLGGPEESHAGGLRRHPCGPDAPADHALRRRRRAAVRWRHDRAPRRHPGRGDRQPRRARVDGQGPQRRARHRQRRPGDSRRSGEMVHTAQAGARHLEGRLVQLHPDR
;
A
#
# COMPACT_ATOMS: atom_id res chain seq x y z
N LYS A 1 3.70 -3.16 -18.68
CA LYS A 1 4.01 -4.25 -17.74
C LYS A 1 3.73 -5.58 -18.41
N ASP A 2 4.50 -6.60 -18.06
CA ASP A 2 4.17 -7.99 -18.36
C ASP A 2 2.90 -8.42 -17.61
N ASP A 3 2.24 -9.45 -18.11
CA ASP A 3 1.18 -10.13 -17.37
C ASP A 3 1.80 -11.02 -16.28
N GLU A 4 1.05 -11.35 -15.22
CA GLU A 4 1.61 -12.10 -14.08
C GLU A 4 2.08 -13.52 -14.43
N ASN A 5 1.52 -14.08 -15.49
CA ASN A 5 1.84 -15.42 -15.96
C ASN A 5 2.81 -15.42 -17.16
N ILE A 6 3.31 -14.24 -17.55
CA ILE A 6 4.31 -14.10 -18.61
C ILE A 6 5.69 -14.11 -17.95
N ASN A 7 6.40 -15.23 -18.10
CA ASN A 7 7.68 -15.48 -17.45
C ASN A 7 8.69 -15.84 -18.55
N SER A 8 8.85 -17.13 -18.83
CA SER A 8 9.58 -17.64 -19.99
C SER A 8 8.87 -18.90 -20.47
N GLN A 9 8.13 -18.77 -21.56
CA GLN A 9 7.34 -19.85 -22.14
C GLN A 9 7.86 -20.20 -23.54
N PRO A 10 7.54 -21.40 -24.09
CA PRO A 10 8.02 -21.80 -25.41
C PRO A 10 7.70 -20.82 -26.54
N PHE A 11 6.60 -20.07 -26.42
CA PHE A 11 6.18 -19.08 -27.42
C PHE A 11 6.88 -17.71 -27.26
N MET A 12 7.53 -17.45 -26.12
CA MET A 12 8.21 -16.18 -25.86
C MET A 12 9.22 -16.35 -24.73
N HIS A 13 10.50 -16.42 -25.09
CA HIS A 13 11.59 -16.47 -24.14
C HIS A 13 11.79 -15.09 -23.46
N TRP A 14 12.20 -15.09 -22.20
CA TRP A 14 12.27 -13.85 -21.40
C TRP A 14 13.31 -12.85 -21.91
N ARG A 15 14.49 -13.33 -22.36
CA ARG A 15 15.57 -12.46 -22.89
C ARG A 15 15.11 -11.65 -24.09
N ASP A 16 14.46 -12.29 -25.05
CA ASP A 16 13.96 -11.63 -26.26
C ASP A 16 12.93 -10.56 -25.91
N ARG A 17 12.01 -10.89 -24.98
CA ARG A 17 11.02 -9.94 -24.47
C ARG A 17 11.66 -8.70 -23.86
N PHE A 18 12.74 -8.88 -23.09
CA PHE A 18 13.42 -7.76 -22.42
C PHE A 18 14.10 -6.85 -23.44
N LEU A 19 14.78 -7.42 -24.43
CA LEU A 19 15.43 -6.67 -25.51
C LEU A 19 14.42 -5.84 -26.32
N PHE A 20 13.40 -6.48 -26.87
CA PHE A 20 12.37 -5.77 -27.66
C PHE A 20 11.55 -4.81 -26.80
N GLY A 21 11.30 -5.16 -25.53
CA GLY A 21 10.62 -4.29 -24.58
C GLY A 21 11.40 -3.01 -24.30
N MET A 22 12.72 -3.10 -24.09
CA MET A 22 13.55 -1.94 -23.82
C MET A 22 13.76 -1.07 -25.07
N GLU A 23 13.87 -1.68 -26.25
CA GLU A 23 13.86 -0.94 -27.51
C GLU A 23 12.58 -0.10 -27.64
N ALA A 24 11.42 -0.69 -27.37
CA ALA A 24 10.14 -0.01 -27.42
C ALA A 24 10.02 1.11 -26.37
N VAL A 25 10.52 0.89 -25.15
CA VAL A 25 10.58 1.91 -24.09
C VAL A 25 11.43 3.10 -24.54
N ASN A 26 12.63 2.85 -25.06
CA ASN A 26 13.55 3.90 -25.51
C ASN A 26 12.97 4.69 -26.70
N ARG A 27 12.34 3.99 -27.65
CA ARG A 27 11.64 4.63 -28.78
C ARG A 27 10.48 5.51 -28.31
N ALA A 28 9.67 5.03 -27.37
CA ALA A 28 8.56 5.79 -26.82
C ALA A 28 9.03 7.00 -25.99
N GLN A 29 10.14 6.86 -25.28
CA GLN A 29 10.78 7.94 -24.53
C GLN A 29 11.33 9.03 -25.47
N ALA A 30 12.07 8.65 -26.52
CA ALA A 30 12.57 9.58 -27.53
C ALA A 30 11.44 10.37 -28.22
N ASN A 31 10.33 9.70 -28.54
CA ASN A 31 9.20 10.34 -29.22
C ASN A 31 8.39 11.29 -28.33
N SER A 32 8.40 11.09 -27.01
CA SER A 32 7.53 11.86 -26.09
C SER A 32 8.27 12.83 -25.19
N GLY A 33 9.58 12.66 -25.00
CA GLY A 33 10.37 13.42 -24.03
C GLY A 33 10.01 13.13 -22.56
N GLU A 34 9.14 12.16 -22.29
CA GLU A 34 8.77 11.73 -20.94
C GLU A 34 9.50 10.44 -20.57
N ILE A 35 9.88 10.28 -19.31
CA ILE A 35 10.44 9.02 -18.80
C ILE A 35 9.39 7.91 -18.94
N LYS A 36 9.76 6.82 -19.61
CA LYS A 36 8.92 5.62 -19.79
C LYS A 36 9.52 4.44 -19.05
N GLY A 37 8.71 3.40 -18.87
CA GLY A 37 9.13 2.15 -18.27
C GLY A 37 8.16 1.04 -18.59
N HIS A 38 8.65 -0.19 -18.60
CA HIS A 38 7.83 -1.39 -18.74
C HIS A 38 8.21 -2.36 -17.64
N TYR A 39 7.23 -2.84 -16.87
CA TYR A 39 7.52 -3.67 -15.71
C TYR A 39 7.82 -5.08 -16.22
N PHE A 40 9.10 -5.40 -16.31
CA PHE A 40 9.57 -6.71 -16.74
C PHE A 40 9.38 -7.72 -15.61
N ASN A 41 8.71 -8.83 -15.92
CA ASN A 41 8.48 -9.88 -14.94
C ASN A 41 9.74 -10.72 -14.74
N VAL A 42 10.32 -10.62 -13.54
CA VAL A 42 11.51 -11.38 -13.14
C VAL A 42 11.17 -12.61 -12.32
N THR A 43 9.89 -12.91 -12.08
CA THR A 43 9.44 -14.13 -11.39
C THR A 43 10.01 -15.37 -12.07
N GLY A 44 10.85 -16.12 -11.35
CA GLY A 44 11.51 -17.35 -11.77
C GLY A 44 11.15 -18.52 -10.85
N ALA A 45 11.58 -19.74 -11.24
CA ALA A 45 11.36 -20.92 -10.41
C ALA A 45 12.37 -21.00 -9.25
N THR A 46 13.59 -20.51 -9.48
CA THR A 46 14.69 -20.46 -8.52
C THR A 46 15.11 -19.01 -8.26
N MET A 47 15.82 -18.76 -7.15
CA MET A 47 16.33 -17.41 -6.87
C MET A 47 17.41 -17.00 -7.87
N GLU A 48 18.19 -17.96 -8.35
CA GLU A 48 19.26 -17.78 -9.33
C GLU A 48 18.68 -17.25 -10.66
N ASP A 49 17.59 -17.86 -11.15
CA ASP A 49 16.88 -17.37 -12.34
C ASP A 49 16.34 -15.95 -12.13
N MET A 50 15.83 -15.65 -10.93
CA MET A 50 15.30 -14.33 -10.62
C MET A 50 16.39 -13.25 -10.65
N TYR A 51 17.54 -13.54 -10.05
CA TYR A 51 18.69 -12.63 -10.08
C TYR A 51 19.24 -12.46 -11.49
N GLU A 52 19.35 -13.53 -12.28
CA GLU A 52 19.79 -13.45 -13.67
C GLU A 52 18.91 -12.51 -14.50
N ARG A 53 17.58 -12.63 -14.36
CA ARG A 53 16.63 -11.75 -15.05
C ARG A 53 16.71 -10.31 -14.55
N ALA A 54 16.84 -10.12 -13.25
CA ALA A 54 16.92 -8.79 -12.65
C ALA A 54 18.19 -8.06 -13.06
N GLU A 55 19.34 -8.74 -13.07
CA GLU A 55 20.60 -8.16 -13.53
C GLU A 55 20.57 -7.84 -15.02
N PHE A 56 20.02 -8.73 -15.85
CA PHE A 56 19.86 -8.41 -17.27
C PHE A 56 18.96 -7.18 -17.50
N ALA A 57 17.86 -7.04 -16.77
CA ALA A 57 17.02 -5.85 -16.87
C ALA A 57 17.73 -4.56 -16.42
N LYS A 58 18.61 -4.65 -15.41
CA LYS A 58 19.46 -3.54 -14.97
C LYS A 58 20.50 -3.17 -16.02
N GLU A 59 21.17 -4.15 -16.62
CA GLU A 59 22.14 -3.93 -17.70
C GLU A 59 21.51 -3.23 -18.91
N LEU A 60 20.26 -3.55 -19.22
CA LEU A 60 19.50 -2.86 -20.28
C LEU A 60 19.06 -1.44 -19.91
N GLY A 61 19.16 -1.04 -18.63
CA GLY A 61 18.75 0.27 -18.14
C GLY A 61 17.25 0.41 -17.87
N SER A 62 16.55 -0.69 -17.53
CA SER A 62 15.18 -0.59 -17.03
C SER A 62 15.15 0.18 -15.71
N ASN A 63 14.05 0.88 -15.44
CA ASN A 63 13.83 1.60 -14.17
C ASN A 63 12.89 0.87 -13.21
N ILE A 64 12.23 -0.21 -13.65
CA ILE A 64 11.21 -0.91 -12.88
C ILE A 64 11.14 -2.39 -13.25
N LEU A 65 10.95 -3.23 -12.23
CA LEU A 65 10.73 -4.67 -12.35
C LEU A 65 9.37 -5.04 -11.74
N MET A 66 8.84 -6.19 -12.12
CA MET A 66 7.72 -6.80 -11.40
C MET A 66 8.00 -8.21 -10.92
N ILE A 67 7.40 -8.53 -9.78
CA ILE A 67 7.38 -9.85 -9.16
C ILE A 67 5.96 -10.22 -8.75
N ASP A 68 5.73 -11.53 -8.62
CA ASP A 68 4.43 -12.08 -8.24
C ASP A 68 4.44 -12.56 -6.79
N LEU A 69 3.35 -12.35 -6.05
CA LEU A 69 3.24 -12.74 -4.64
C LEU A 69 3.46 -14.25 -4.38
N VAL A 70 3.29 -15.08 -5.42
CA VAL A 70 3.44 -16.54 -5.34
C VAL A 70 4.88 -17.01 -5.12
N ILE A 71 5.90 -16.16 -5.36
CA ILE A 71 7.31 -16.51 -5.12
C ILE A 71 7.65 -16.68 -3.63
N GLY A 72 6.77 -16.18 -2.74
CA GLY A 72 6.93 -16.29 -1.30
C GLY A 72 7.75 -15.18 -0.65
N TRP A 73 7.59 -15.03 0.67
CA TRP A 73 8.08 -13.88 1.44
C TRP A 73 9.60 -13.71 1.41
N THR A 74 10.35 -14.81 1.48
CA THR A 74 11.82 -14.80 1.46
C THR A 74 12.34 -14.21 0.15
N ALA A 75 11.81 -14.67 -0.99
CA ALA A 75 12.20 -14.16 -2.31
C ALA A 75 11.83 -12.68 -2.48
N ILE A 76 10.66 -12.27 -1.96
CA ILE A 76 10.22 -10.86 -2.00
C ILE A 76 11.19 -9.95 -1.24
N GLN A 77 11.61 -10.35 -0.03
CA GLN A 77 12.57 -9.56 0.76
C GLN A 77 13.95 -9.51 0.09
N SER A 78 14.41 -10.63 -0.46
CA SER A 78 15.65 -10.69 -1.24
C SER A 78 15.62 -9.74 -2.43
N MET A 79 14.54 -9.74 -3.22
CA MET A 79 14.38 -8.86 -4.37
C MET A 79 14.23 -7.39 -3.97
N SER A 80 13.54 -7.09 -2.87
CA SER A 80 13.42 -5.74 -2.32
C SER A 80 14.80 -5.18 -1.92
N ASN A 81 15.60 -5.98 -1.21
CA ASN A 81 16.96 -5.61 -0.85
C ASN A 81 17.85 -5.43 -2.08
N TRP A 82 17.71 -6.30 -3.08
CA TRP A 82 18.44 -6.18 -4.34
C TRP A 82 18.03 -4.91 -5.10
N CYS A 83 16.74 -4.60 -5.19
CA CYS A 83 16.24 -3.41 -5.88
C CYS A 83 16.76 -2.14 -5.22
N ARG A 84 16.81 -2.10 -3.89
CA ARG A 84 17.38 -0.97 -3.14
C ARG A 84 18.87 -0.75 -3.40
N LYS A 85 19.65 -1.82 -3.61
CA LYS A 85 21.08 -1.74 -3.90
C LYS A 85 21.38 -1.33 -5.34
N ASN A 86 20.41 -1.51 -6.24
CA ASN A 86 20.57 -1.32 -7.68
C ASN A 86 19.71 -0.18 -8.25
N ASP A 87 19.13 0.66 -7.38
CA ASP A 87 18.26 1.79 -7.75
C ASP A 87 17.07 1.41 -8.66
N MET A 88 16.47 0.26 -8.39
CA MET A 88 15.33 -0.27 -9.16
C MET A 88 14.01 -0.12 -8.40
N ILE A 89 12.93 0.21 -9.12
CA ILE A 89 11.57 0.22 -8.57
C ILE A 89 11.00 -1.21 -8.62
N LEU A 90 10.38 -1.66 -7.54
CA LEU A 90 9.80 -3.00 -7.42
C LEU A 90 8.26 -2.98 -7.40
N HIS A 91 7.65 -3.51 -8.46
CA HIS A 91 6.22 -3.71 -8.57
C HIS A 91 5.79 -5.10 -8.11
N MET A 92 4.79 -5.17 -7.24
CA MET A 92 4.20 -6.42 -6.76
C MET A 92 2.84 -6.67 -7.39
N HIS A 93 2.78 -7.75 -8.14
CA HIS A 93 1.54 -8.37 -8.52
C HIS A 93 1.05 -9.32 -7.43
N ARG A 94 -0.22 -9.20 -7.03
CA ARG A 94 -0.78 -10.01 -5.93
C ARG A 94 -1.33 -11.37 -6.39
N ALA A 95 -0.66 -12.07 -7.30
CA ALA A 95 -1.11 -13.37 -7.80
C ALA A 95 -1.43 -14.35 -6.65
N GLY A 96 -2.54 -15.08 -6.75
CA GLY A 96 -2.96 -16.06 -5.75
C GLY A 96 -3.58 -15.48 -4.47
N HIS A 97 -3.55 -14.17 -4.21
CA HIS A 97 -4.06 -13.60 -2.95
C HIS A 97 -5.55 -13.93 -2.68
N GLY A 98 -6.36 -14.03 -3.73
CA GLY A 98 -7.81 -14.29 -3.63
C GLY A 98 -8.15 -15.63 -2.97
N THR A 99 -7.21 -16.58 -2.95
CA THR A 99 -7.39 -17.90 -2.34
C THR A 99 -7.64 -17.84 -0.83
N TYR A 100 -7.04 -16.88 -0.13
CA TYR A 100 -7.17 -16.74 1.33
C TYR A 100 -7.57 -15.32 1.79
N THR A 101 -7.90 -14.41 0.88
CA THR A 101 -8.34 -13.03 1.23
C THR A 101 -9.80 -12.73 0.95
N ARG A 102 -10.49 -13.62 0.23
CA ARG A 102 -11.83 -13.37 -0.31
C ARG A 102 -12.95 -13.62 0.70
N GLN A 103 -12.88 -14.72 1.44
CA GLN A 103 -13.95 -15.12 2.34
C GLN A 103 -13.89 -14.31 3.64
N LYS A 104 -15.03 -13.76 4.07
CA LYS A 104 -15.10 -12.92 5.29
C LYS A 104 -14.98 -13.73 6.58
N ASN A 105 -15.34 -15.01 6.55
CA ASN A 105 -15.37 -15.90 7.70
C ASN A 105 -14.05 -16.65 7.93
N HIS A 106 -13.18 -16.77 6.92
CA HIS A 106 -11.95 -17.54 7.01
C HIS A 106 -10.87 -16.97 6.09
N GLY A 107 -9.63 -16.93 6.59
CA GLY A 107 -8.46 -16.45 5.87
C GLY A 107 -7.83 -15.21 6.51
N VAL A 108 -7.14 -14.42 5.69
CA VAL A 108 -6.41 -13.22 6.11
C VAL A 108 -6.89 -12.04 5.30
N SER A 109 -7.31 -10.96 5.97
CA SER A 109 -7.67 -9.72 5.27
C SER A 109 -6.48 -9.19 4.47
N PHE A 110 -6.72 -8.76 3.22
CA PHE A 110 -5.68 -8.18 2.36
C PHE A 110 -4.99 -6.96 2.99
N ARG A 111 -5.66 -6.25 3.92
CA ARG A 111 -5.05 -5.16 4.70
C ARG A 111 -3.82 -5.60 5.48
N VAL A 112 -3.80 -6.83 5.98
CA VAL A 112 -2.66 -7.39 6.73
C VAL A 112 -1.50 -7.67 5.78
N ILE A 113 -1.78 -8.30 4.64
CA ILE A 113 -0.81 -8.58 3.57
C ILE A 113 -0.18 -7.27 3.06
N ALA A 114 -0.99 -6.23 2.88
CA ALA A 114 -0.49 -4.91 2.47
C ALA A 114 0.51 -4.31 3.47
N LYS A 115 0.32 -4.54 4.78
CA LYS A 115 1.31 -4.14 5.80
C LYS A 115 2.59 -4.96 5.68
N TRP A 116 2.48 -6.27 5.50
CA TRP A 116 3.65 -7.14 5.35
C TRP A 116 4.46 -6.80 4.10
N LEU A 117 3.81 -6.56 2.97
CA LEU A 117 4.47 -6.16 1.73
C LEU A 117 5.13 -4.78 1.83
N ARG A 118 4.51 -3.87 2.57
CA ARG A 118 5.11 -2.56 2.88
C ARG A 118 6.36 -2.70 3.75
N LEU A 119 6.33 -3.58 4.75
CA LEU A 119 7.51 -3.88 5.58
C LEU A 119 8.59 -4.66 4.80
N ALA A 120 8.17 -5.51 3.86
CA ALA A 120 9.09 -6.23 2.96
C ALA A 120 9.80 -5.28 1.99
N GLY A 121 9.28 -4.07 1.77
CA GLY A 121 9.92 -3.01 0.99
C GLY A 121 9.56 -2.97 -0.49
N VAL A 122 8.36 -3.43 -0.85
CA VAL A 122 7.82 -3.30 -2.21
C VAL A 122 7.33 -1.87 -2.47
N ASP A 123 7.63 -1.31 -3.65
CA ASP A 123 7.22 0.06 -4.01
C ASP A 123 5.78 0.16 -4.51
N HIS A 124 5.35 -0.73 -5.42
CA HIS A 124 3.98 -0.75 -5.96
C HIS A 124 3.23 -2.01 -5.54
N LEU A 125 1.97 -1.86 -5.11
CA LEU A 125 1.10 -2.98 -4.76
C LEU A 125 -0.27 -2.83 -5.41
N HIS A 126 -0.73 -3.89 -6.07
CA HIS A 126 -2.12 -4.01 -6.50
C HIS A 126 -3.07 -3.93 -5.27
N ALA A 127 -3.77 -2.80 -5.07
CA ALA A 127 -4.69 -2.62 -3.95
C ALA A 127 -6.16 -2.95 -4.28
N GLY A 128 -6.50 -3.11 -5.56
CA GLY A 128 -7.85 -3.38 -6.04
C GLY A 128 -8.60 -2.10 -6.41
N THR A 129 -9.59 -2.22 -7.29
CA THR A 129 -10.43 -1.11 -7.73
C THR A 129 -11.82 -1.27 -7.12
N ALA A 130 -12.38 -0.18 -6.59
CA ALA A 130 -13.75 -0.17 -6.07
C ALA A 130 -14.78 -0.36 -7.20
N VAL A 131 -14.44 0.09 -8.40
CA VAL A 131 -15.24 -0.08 -9.61
C VAL A 131 -14.36 -0.79 -10.64
N GLY A 132 -14.53 -2.10 -10.76
CA GLY A 132 -13.74 -2.94 -11.65
C GLY A 132 -14.32 -4.35 -11.78
N LYS A 133 -13.62 -5.20 -12.53
CA LYS A 133 -14.04 -6.60 -12.73
C LYS A 133 -13.88 -7.46 -11.46
N LEU A 134 -12.89 -7.14 -10.63
CA LEU A 134 -12.53 -7.91 -9.45
C LEU A 134 -13.22 -7.35 -8.21
N GLU A 135 -13.38 -8.21 -7.20
CA GLU A 135 -14.02 -7.85 -5.94
C GLU A 135 -13.30 -6.69 -5.23
N GLY A 136 -14.08 -5.71 -4.78
CA GLY A 136 -13.57 -4.54 -4.08
C GLY A 136 -14.69 -3.67 -3.53
N ASP A 137 -15.10 -3.91 -2.28
CA ASP A 137 -15.99 -2.99 -1.58
C ASP A 137 -15.31 -1.61 -1.43
N PRO A 138 -15.95 -0.48 -1.81
CA PRO A 138 -15.30 0.83 -1.83
C PRO A 138 -14.67 1.25 -0.50
N MET A 139 -15.35 0.97 0.63
CA MET A 139 -14.85 1.34 1.96
C MET A 139 -13.66 0.48 2.36
N THR A 140 -13.71 -0.81 2.03
CA THR A 140 -12.63 -1.76 2.30
C THR A 140 -11.38 -1.44 1.46
N VAL A 141 -11.57 -1.15 0.17
CA VAL A 141 -10.49 -0.77 -0.76
C VAL A 141 -9.82 0.53 -0.31
N GLN A 142 -10.59 1.53 0.11
CA GLN A 142 -10.03 2.76 0.67
C GLN A 142 -9.16 2.48 1.92
N GLY A 143 -9.55 1.50 2.74
CA GLY A 143 -8.75 1.02 3.86
C GLY A 143 -7.40 0.45 3.43
N TYR A 144 -7.33 -0.27 2.30
CA TYR A 144 -6.07 -0.78 1.75
C TYR A 144 -5.16 0.34 1.28
N TYR A 145 -5.70 1.32 0.54
CA TYR A 145 -4.94 2.49 0.08
C TYR A 145 -4.37 3.29 1.26
N ASN A 146 -5.15 3.52 2.31
CA ASN A 146 -4.69 4.23 3.50
C ASN A 146 -3.54 3.47 4.18
N VAL A 147 -3.61 2.14 4.24
CA VAL A 147 -2.52 1.32 4.81
C VAL A 147 -1.23 1.38 3.97
N CYS A 148 -1.32 1.51 2.65
CA CYS A 148 -0.12 1.64 1.81
C CYS A 148 0.48 3.05 1.89
N ARG A 149 -0.37 4.08 1.91
CA ARG A 149 0.05 5.49 1.77
C ARG A 149 0.37 6.17 3.09
N ASP A 150 -0.46 5.98 4.11
CA ASP A 150 -0.39 6.82 5.31
C ASP A 150 0.85 6.44 6.14
N ALA A 151 1.61 7.44 6.62
CA ALA A 151 2.83 7.23 7.41
C ALA A 151 2.59 6.46 8.73
N TYR A 152 1.35 6.47 9.21
CA TYR A 152 0.89 5.71 10.35
C TYR A 152 -0.51 5.17 10.05
N THR A 153 -0.79 3.92 10.45
CA THR A 153 -2.16 3.45 10.47
C THR A 153 -2.85 4.07 11.69
N ARG A 154 -3.79 5.00 11.46
CA ARG A 154 -4.53 5.66 12.54
C ARG A 154 -5.47 4.65 13.22
N ASN A 155 -5.01 4.00 14.28
CA ASN A 155 -5.90 3.34 15.24
C ASN A 155 -6.55 4.42 16.12
N ARG A 156 -7.84 4.30 16.39
CA ARG A 156 -8.52 5.12 17.40
C ARG A 156 -9.36 4.19 18.28
N PRO A 157 -9.20 4.14 19.63
CA PRO A 157 -8.12 4.68 20.49
C PRO A 157 -7.43 3.61 21.39
N ALA A 158 -6.37 4.05 22.08
CA ALA A 158 -5.50 3.36 23.05
C ALA A 158 -4.37 2.48 22.45
N THR A 159 -3.15 3.06 22.47
CA THR A 159 -1.85 2.36 22.50
C THR A 159 -1.35 1.72 21.20
N GLY A 160 -0.38 2.38 20.55
CA GLY A 160 0.49 1.79 19.52
C GLY A 160 0.27 2.32 18.11
N ALA A 161 0.94 3.43 17.76
CA ALA A 161 1.11 3.83 16.37
C ALA A 161 2.30 3.04 15.78
N VAL A 162 2.08 2.28 14.71
CA VAL A 162 3.17 1.68 13.93
C VAL A 162 3.58 2.68 12.85
N LEU A 163 4.80 3.20 12.96
CA LEU A 163 5.40 4.15 12.02
C LEU A 163 5.98 3.37 10.83
N CYS A 164 5.56 3.67 9.61
CA CYS A 164 6.15 3.12 8.38
C CYS A 164 6.19 4.20 7.28
N PRO A 165 7.23 4.29 6.43
CA PRO A 165 7.26 5.22 5.29
C PRO A 165 6.19 4.87 4.25
N GLY A 166 5.52 5.85 3.64
CA GLY A 166 4.42 5.65 2.69
C GLY A 166 4.86 5.11 1.34
N LEU A 167 4.10 4.15 0.78
CA LEU A 167 4.11 3.86 -0.65
C LEU A 167 3.38 5.02 -1.34
N GLY A 168 3.84 5.47 -2.51
CA GLY A 168 3.35 6.68 -3.18
C GLY A 168 1.85 6.73 -3.53
N GLY A 169 1.47 7.65 -4.43
CA GLY A 169 0.08 7.82 -4.86
C GLY A 169 -0.52 6.60 -5.58
N PRO A 170 -1.85 6.53 -5.76
CA PRO A 170 -2.51 5.40 -6.40
C PRO A 170 -2.08 5.25 -7.87
N GLU A 171 -1.65 4.03 -8.23
CA GLU A 171 -1.37 3.62 -9.62
C GLU A 171 -2.66 3.12 -10.29
N GLU A 172 -2.90 3.53 -11.54
CA GLU A 172 -4.04 3.09 -12.35
C GLU A 172 -3.54 2.37 -13.61
N SER A 173 -3.97 1.12 -13.83
CA SER A 173 -3.60 0.33 -15.03
C SER A 173 -4.81 0.05 -15.92
N HIS A 174 -4.70 0.30 -17.23
CA HIS A 174 -5.81 0.24 -18.19
C HIS A 174 -5.52 -0.66 -19.41
N ALA A 175 -5.13 -1.91 -19.20
CA ALA A 175 -4.67 -2.80 -20.28
C ALA A 175 -5.74 -3.12 -21.33
N GLY A 176 -6.92 -3.62 -20.90
CA GLY A 176 -7.97 -4.04 -21.82
C GLY A 176 -8.59 -2.89 -22.62
N GLY A 177 -8.74 -1.72 -21.99
CA GLY A 177 -9.30 -0.53 -22.64
C GLY A 177 -8.40 0.08 -23.71
N LEU A 178 -7.07 0.03 -23.53
CA LEU A 178 -6.13 0.55 -24.52
C LEU A 178 -5.97 -0.41 -25.71
N ARG A 179 -5.74 -1.70 -25.44
CA ARG A 179 -5.49 -2.70 -26.51
C ARG A 179 -6.69 -2.95 -27.41
N ARG A 180 -7.91 -2.77 -26.88
CA ARG A 180 -9.17 -2.99 -27.62
C ARG A 180 -9.77 -1.69 -28.17
N HIS A 181 -9.06 -0.57 -28.09
CA HIS A 181 -9.57 0.68 -28.65
C HIS A 181 -9.71 0.52 -30.18
N PRO A 182 -10.79 1.00 -30.82
CA PRO A 182 -11.03 0.80 -32.26
C PRO A 182 -9.90 1.31 -33.16
N CYS A 183 -9.19 2.34 -32.71
CA CYS A 183 -8.05 2.93 -33.41
C CYS A 183 -6.70 2.26 -33.04
N GLY A 184 -6.71 1.12 -32.35
CA GLY A 184 -5.51 0.47 -31.83
C GLY A 184 -4.95 1.10 -30.55
N PRO A 185 -3.88 0.51 -29.98
CA PRO A 185 -3.23 0.99 -28.75
C PRO A 185 -2.37 2.26 -28.95
N ASP A 186 -2.30 2.78 -30.18
CA ASP A 186 -1.46 3.90 -30.58
C ASP A 186 -1.84 5.21 -29.86
N ALA A 187 -1.05 6.26 -30.13
CA ALA A 187 -1.18 7.59 -29.56
C ALA A 187 -2.63 8.10 -29.36
N PRO A 188 -3.63 7.86 -30.23
CA PRO A 188 -5.00 8.32 -29.99
C PRO A 188 -5.65 7.75 -28.70
N ALA A 189 -5.46 6.46 -28.41
CA ALA A 189 -6.08 5.80 -27.27
C ALA A 189 -5.41 6.21 -25.95
N ASP A 190 -4.07 6.22 -25.91
CA ASP A 190 -3.31 6.71 -24.75
C ASP A 190 -3.54 8.20 -24.51
N HIS A 191 -3.55 9.02 -25.57
CA HIS A 191 -3.79 10.45 -25.48
C HIS A 191 -5.22 10.75 -25.02
N ALA A 192 -6.23 9.99 -25.44
CA ALA A 192 -7.60 10.12 -24.95
C ALA A 192 -7.69 9.83 -23.44
N LEU A 193 -7.06 8.74 -22.97
CA LEU A 193 -7.03 8.41 -21.54
C LEU A 193 -6.30 9.48 -20.72
N ARG A 194 -5.11 9.90 -21.17
CA ARG A 194 -4.32 10.96 -20.54
C ARG A 194 -5.07 12.30 -20.51
N ARG A 195 -5.76 12.67 -21.59
CA ARG A 195 -6.61 13.89 -21.65
C ARG A 195 -7.74 13.81 -20.65
N ARG A 196 -8.48 12.70 -20.60
CA ARG A 196 -9.56 12.50 -19.63
C ARG A 196 -9.06 12.62 -18.19
N ARG A 197 -7.91 12.01 -17.89
CA ARG A 197 -7.29 12.09 -16.56
C ARG A 197 -6.88 13.52 -16.20
N ARG A 198 -6.16 14.22 -17.10
CA ARG A 198 -5.75 15.62 -16.90
C ARG A 198 -6.96 16.54 -16.73
N ALA A 199 -8.02 16.34 -17.53
CA ALA A 199 -9.27 17.09 -17.43
C ALA A 199 -9.97 16.85 -16.09
N ALA A 200 -10.07 15.59 -15.64
CA ALA A 200 -10.64 15.26 -14.34
C ALA A 200 -9.86 15.88 -13.17
N VAL A 201 -8.52 15.86 -13.23
CA VAL A 201 -7.67 16.51 -12.21
C VAL A 201 -7.88 18.02 -12.21
N ARG A 202 -7.84 18.67 -13.38
CA ARG A 202 -8.09 20.11 -13.51
C ARG A 202 -9.47 20.50 -12.96
N TRP A 203 -10.52 19.78 -13.38
CA TRP A 203 -11.89 20.02 -12.91
C TRP A 203 -12.02 19.90 -11.39
N ARG A 204 -11.32 18.94 -10.75
CA ARG A 204 -11.29 18.82 -9.28
C ARG A 204 -10.56 19.98 -8.62
N HIS A 205 -9.43 20.43 -9.18
CA HIS A 205 -8.70 21.59 -8.66
C HIS A 205 -9.51 22.88 -8.78
N ASP A 206 -10.18 23.09 -9.91
CA ASP A 206 -10.97 24.29 -10.17
C ASP A 206 -12.21 24.39 -9.27
N ARG A 207 -12.72 23.25 -8.79
CA ARG A 207 -13.83 23.15 -7.83
C ARG A 207 -13.40 22.98 -6.37
N ALA A 208 -12.10 22.88 -6.09
CA ALA A 208 -11.65 22.91 -4.70
C ALA A 208 -12.07 24.26 -4.10
N PRO A 209 -12.75 24.30 -2.94
CA PRO A 209 -13.22 25.55 -2.38
C PRO A 209 -12.02 26.47 -2.21
N ARG A 210 -11.98 27.56 -2.99
CA ARG A 210 -11.02 28.64 -2.79
C ARG A 210 -11.24 29.09 -1.35
N ARG A 211 -10.25 28.88 -0.48
CA ARG A 211 -10.26 29.52 0.83
C ARG A 211 -10.31 31.02 0.56
N HIS A 212 -11.48 31.63 0.71
CA HIS A 212 -11.62 33.07 0.61
C HIS A 212 -10.74 33.69 1.70
N PRO A 213 -9.76 34.53 1.36
CA PRO A 213 -9.08 35.35 2.35
C PRO A 213 -10.07 36.45 2.75
N GLY A 214 -10.86 36.24 3.80
CA GLY A 214 -11.86 37.25 4.17
C GLY A 214 -12.99 36.85 5.13
N ARG A 215 -12.91 35.74 5.85
CA ARG A 215 -13.77 35.53 7.03
C ARG A 215 -12.89 35.12 8.20
N GLY A 216 -12.48 36.12 8.97
CA GLY A 216 -11.79 35.91 10.24
C GLY A 216 -12.59 34.98 11.14
N ASP A 217 -11.87 34.17 11.90
CA ASP A 217 -12.38 33.31 12.96
C ASP A 217 -13.27 34.12 13.91
N ARG A 218 -14.58 34.09 13.66
CA ARG A 218 -15.55 34.43 14.70
C ARG A 218 -15.67 33.20 15.57
N GLN A 219 -14.98 33.23 16.71
CA GLN A 219 -15.29 32.35 17.84
C GLN A 219 -16.82 32.32 18.05
N PRO A 220 -17.43 31.14 18.24
CA PRO A 220 -18.86 31.06 18.48
C PRO A 220 -19.19 31.80 19.77
N ARG A 221 -19.95 32.90 19.66
CA ARG A 221 -20.47 33.65 20.82
C ARG A 221 -21.34 32.69 21.63
N ARG A 222 -20.99 32.51 22.91
CA ARG A 222 -21.82 31.79 23.90
C ARG A 222 -23.21 32.41 23.90
N ALA A 223 -24.24 31.61 23.61
CA ALA A 223 -25.62 32.00 23.78
C ALA A 223 -25.87 32.24 25.28
N ARG A 224 -26.28 33.46 25.64
CA ARG A 224 -26.86 33.75 26.96
C ARG A 224 -28.22 33.07 27.01
N VAL A 225 -28.42 32.22 28.01
CA VAL A 225 -29.74 31.66 28.35
C VAL A 225 -30.23 32.45 29.55
N ASP A 226 -31.13 33.39 29.31
CA ASP A 226 -31.86 34.10 30.36
C ASP A 226 -33.19 33.37 30.64
N GLY A 227 -33.34 32.89 31.88
CA GLY A 227 -34.56 33.12 32.68
C GLY A 227 -35.80 32.23 32.54
N GLN A 228 -35.95 31.32 33.52
CA GLN A 228 -37.18 31.04 34.32
C GLN A 228 -38.30 30.11 33.79
N GLY A 229 -38.50 29.01 34.53
CA GLY A 229 -39.67 28.09 34.51
C GLY A 229 -39.45 26.90 35.47
N PRO A 230 -40.46 26.37 36.20
CA PRO A 230 -40.36 26.11 37.64
C PRO A 230 -39.69 24.78 38.05
N GLN A 231 -38.95 24.85 39.17
CA GLN A 231 -38.33 23.72 39.86
C GLN A 231 -39.39 22.76 40.42
N ARG A 232 -39.51 21.56 39.84
CA ARG A 232 -40.08 20.40 40.54
C ARG A 232 -38.95 19.59 41.18
N ARG A 233 -38.86 19.69 42.50
CA ARG A 233 -37.99 18.87 43.35
C ARG A 233 -38.44 17.41 43.28
N ALA A 234 -37.63 16.55 42.64
CA ALA A 234 -37.68 15.11 42.86
C ALA A 234 -36.40 14.70 43.59
N ARG A 235 -36.52 14.53 44.91
CA ARG A 235 -35.51 13.90 45.75
C ARG A 235 -35.46 12.41 45.39
N HIS A 236 -34.33 11.90 44.92
CA HIS A 236 -34.02 10.50 45.13
C HIS A 236 -32.59 10.31 45.64
N ARG A 237 -32.56 9.70 46.83
CA ARG A 237 -31.48 9.49 47.78
C ARG A 237 -30.24 8.82 47.19
N GLN A 238 -29.08 9.40 47.48
CA GLN A 238 -27.81 8.67 47.59
C GLN A 238 -27.96 7.59 48.68
N ARG A 239 -27.51 6.37 48.40
CA ARG A 239 -27.24 5.34 49.40
C ARG A 239 -25.78 4.91 49.28
N ARG A 240 -25.05 5.00 50.40
CA ARG A 240 -23.82 4.24 50.73
C ARG A 240 -24.03 3.72 52.19
N PRO A 241 -23.15 2.89 52.76
CA PRO A 241 -22.91 1.47 52.47
C PRO A 241 -22.98 0.61 53.76
N GLY A 242 -22.85 -0.73 53.64
CA GLY A 242 -22.67 -1.69 54.74
C GLY A 242 -23.77 -2.76 54.78
N ASP A 243 -23.54 -4.02 55.14
CA ASP A 243 -22.35 -4.80 55.50
C ASP A 243 -22.82 -6.27 55.51
N SER A 244 -22.02 -7.21 54.99
CA SER A 244 -21.81 -8.56 55.56
C SER A 244 -20.95 -9.46 54.65
N ARG A 245 -19.63 -9.37 54.90
CA ARG A 245 -18.69 -10.47 55.20
C ARG A 245 -18.47 -11.68 54.24
N ARG A 246 -17.14 -11.99 54.17
CA ARG A 246 -16.42 -13.21 53.76
C ARG A 246 -16.13 -13.28 52.25
N SER A 247 -14.90 -13.49 51.75
CA SER A 247 -13.62 -13.92 52.34
C SER A 247 -12.57 -13.93 51.22
N GLY A 248 -11.30 -13.60 51.52
CA GLY A 248 -10.15 -14.01 50.69
C GLY A 248 -9.28 -12.89 50.14
N GLU A 249 -8.35 -12.40 50.96
CA GLU A 249 -7.17 -11.66 50.51
C GLU A 249 -6.24 -12.57 49.69
N MET A 250 -5.69 -12.05 48.60
CA MET A 250 -4.29 -12.25 48.22
C MET A 250 -3.86 -11.10 47.30
N VAL A 251 -3.29 -10.06 47.92
CA VAL A 251 -2.55 -9.01 47.24
C VAL A 251 -1.09 -9.47 47.17
N HIS A 252 -0.59 -9.76 45.98
CA HIS A 252 0.86 -9.83 45.75
C HIS A 252 1.33 -8.51 45.13
N THR A 253 1.99 -7.73 45.96
CA THR A 253 2.96 -6.70 45.59
C THR A 253 4.19 -7.35 44.93
N ALA A 254 4.62 -6.82 43.80
CA ALA A 254 6.01 -6.88 43.35
C ALA A 254 6.34 -5.61 42.55
N GLN A 255 6.88 -4.62 43.28
CA GLN A 255 7.71 -3.57 42.70
C GLN A 255 9.15 -4.09 42.52
N ALA A 256 9.87 -3.41 41.63
CA ALA A 256 11.33 -3.36 41.44
C ALA A 256 11.95 -4.38 40.47
N GLY A 257 12.70 -3.84 39.49
CA GLY A 257 13.56 -4.64 38.63
C GLY A 257 14.01 -4.01 37.31
N ALA A 258 14.18 -2.69 37.20
CA ALA A 258 14.93 -2.11 36.09
C ALA A 258 16.42 -2.42 36.29
N ARG A 259 17.03 -3.25 35.42
CA ARG A 259 18.49 -3.26 35.21
C ARG A 259 18.83 -3.57 33.75
N HIS A 260 19.66 -2.69 33.21
CA HIS A 260 20.50 -2.80 32.02
C HIS A 260 21.02 -4.21 31.74
N LEU A 261 21.03 -4.58 30.46
CA LEU A 261 22.11 -5.39 29.87
C LEU A 261 22.35 -4.87 28.44
N GLU A 262 23.34 -3.99 28.33
CA GLU A 262 24.03 -3.69 27.08
C GLU A 262 24.98 -4.84 26.72
N GLY A 263 25.11 -5.10 25.42
CA GLY A 263 26.36 -5.57 24.81
C GLY A 263 26.66 -7.06 24.89
N ARG A 264 26.59 -7.73 23.74
CA ARG A 264 27.77 -8.33 23.10
C ARG A 264 27.47 -8.75 21.65
N LEU A 265 28.18 -8.07 20.75
CA LEU A 265 28.54 -8.52 19.40
C LEU A 265 29.02 -9.97 19.46
N VAL A 266 28.51 -10.84 18.58
CA VAL A 266 29.26 -12.02 18.12
C VAL A 266 29.15 -12.06 16.61
N GLN A 267 30.24 -11.64 15.98
CA GLN A 267 30.56 -11.75 14.58
C GLN A 267 31.31 -13.07 14.40
N LEU A 268 30.78 -14.01 13.61
CA LEU A 268 31.48 -15.24 13.23
C LEU A 268 31.19 -15.60 11.77
N HIS A 269 32.12 -15.22 10.90
CA HIS A 269 32.59 -16.00 9.76
C HIS A 269 34.13 -15.82 9.78
N PRO A 270 34.91 -16.87 9.49
CA PRO A 270 35.20 -17.23 8.10
C PRO A 270 35.24 -18.75 7.83
N ASP A 271 35.16 -19.09 6.54
CA ASP A 271 35.58 -20.33 5.90
C ASP A 271 34.89 -21.66 6.28
N ARG A 272 33.83 -21.99 5.55
CA ARG A 272 33.63 -23.25 4.81
C ARG A 272 32.39 -23.17 3.93
#